data_AF-A0A536AIH0-F1
#
_entry.id   AF-A0A536AIH0-F1
#
_cell.length_a   1.000
_cell.length_b   1.000
_cell.length_c   1.000
_cell.angle_alpha   90.00
_cell.angle_beta   90.00
_cell.angle_gamma   90.00
#
_symmetry.space_group_name_H-M   'P 1'
#
loop_
_entity.id
_entity.type
_entity.pdbx_description
1 polymer ?
#
loop_
_entity_poly.entity_id
_entity_poly.type
_entity_poly.pdbx_seq_one_letter_code
_entity_poly.pdbx_strand_id
1 'polypeptide(L)'
;MTEEGRYNFRAAAVVGFIVGVVDILIAARFLGKLLGASAQSAFVSFIYTVSGPLVAPFQGIFGNGGSKANSFETADLVAIIVYAVIGWG
;
A
#
# COMPACT_ATOMS: atom_id res chain seq x y z
N MET A 1 -15.28 20.02 -34.68
CA MET A 1 -13.92 19.55 -34.33
C MET A 1 -13.74 19.78 -32.85
N THR A 2 -14.22 18.86 -32.01
CA THR A 2 -13.94 18.88 -30.57
C THR A 2 -12.56 18.28 -30.39
N GLU A 3 -11.64 19.03 -29.79
CA GLU A 3 -10.37 18.47 -29.33
C GLU A 3 -10.68 17.46 -28.23
N GLU A 4 -10.88 16.20 -28.63
CA GLU A 4 -10.80 15.05 -27.75
C GLU A 4 -9.40 15.09 -27.13
N GLY A 5 -9.30 15.61 -25.90
CA GLY A 5 -8.06 15.61 -25.13
C GLY A 5 -7.51 14.20 -25.16
N ARG A 6 -6.41 13.99 -25.90
CA ARG A 6 -5.81 12.68 -26.13
C ARG A 6 -5.72 11.95 -24.81
N TYR A 7 -6.59 10.96 -24.60
CA TYR A 7 -6.49 10.07 -23.47
C TYR A 7 -5.11 9.42 -23.58
N ASN A 8 -4.17 9.85 -22.75
CA ASN A 8 -2.79 9.41 -22.85
C ASN A 8 -2.71 8.04 -22.21
N PHE A 9 -3.17 7.00 -22.92
CA PHE A 9 -3.21 5.62 -22.46
C PHE A 9 -1.89 5.15 -21.84
N ARG A 10 -0.77 5.67 -22.34
CA ARG A 10 0.57 5.40 -21.79
C ARG A 10 0.75 6.00 -20.39
N ALA A 11 0.30 7.24 -20.16
CA ALA A 11 0.38 7.89 -18.86
C ALA A 11 -0.54 7.20 -17.85
N ALA A 12 -1.77 6.87 -18.24
CA ALA A 12 -2.69 6.09 -17.41
C ALA A 12 -2.11 4.71 -17.04
N ALA A 13 -1.48 4.01 -18.01
CA ALA A 13 -0.81 2.74 -17.74
C ALA A 13 0.37 2.87 -16.77
N VAL A 14 1.18 3.94 -16.88
CA VAL A 14 2.29 4.19 -15.95
C VAL A 14 1.77 4.50 -14.54
N VAL A 15 0.75 5.35 -14.41
CA VAL A 15 0.12 5.66 -13.12
C VAL A 15 -0.45 4.39 -12.49
N GLY A 16 -1.23 3.61 -13.25
CA GLY A 16 -1.79 2.35 -12.79
C GLY A 16 -0.72 1.34 -12.35
N PHE A 17 0.40 1.26 -13.06
CA PHE A 17 1.53 0.42 -12.67
C PHE A 17 2.15 0.88 -11.34
N ILE A 18 2.41 2.18 -11.18
CA ILE A 18 3.00 2.73 -9.95
C ILE A 18 2.09 2.48 -8.76
N VAL A 19 0.79 2.75 -8.91
CA VAL A 19 -0.20 2.51 -7.86
C VAL A 19 -0.27 1.02 -7.52
N GLY A 20 -0.32 0.14 -8.53
CA GLY A 20 -0.31 -1.30 -8.30
C GLY A 20 0.93 -1.78 -7.55
N VAL A 21 2.11 -1.23 -7.84
CA VAL A 21 3.35 -1.56 -7.09
C VAL A 21 3.26 -1.08 -5.63
N VAL A 22 2.75 0.13 -5.40
CA VAL A 22 2.52 0.68 -4.06
C VAL A 22 1.56 -0.22 -3.26
N ASP A 23 0.42 -0.59 -3.84
CA ASP A 23 -0.57 -1.45 -3.20
C ASP A 23 -0.01 -2.84 -2.89
N ILE A 24 0.76 -3.45 -3.81
CA ILE A 24 1.39 -4.75 -3.57
C ILE A 24 2.39 -4.68 -2.41
N LEU A 25 3.19 -3.61 -2.33
CA LEU A 25 4.15 -3.43 -1.24
C LEU A 25 3.45 -3.32 0.13
N ILE A 26 2.36 -2.55 0.19
CA ILE A 26 1.60 -2.36 1.42
C ILE A 26 0.80 -3.62 1.76
N ALA A 27 0.23 -4.32 0.78
CA ALA A 27 -0.46 -5.59 0.99
C ALA A 27 0.50 -6.67 1.52
N ALA A 28 1.72 -6.75 0.99
CA ALA A 28 2.76 -7.65 1.50
C ALA A 28 3.14 -7.30 2.95
N ARG A 29 3.24 -6.00 3.28
CA ARG A 29 3.46 -5.52 4.66
C ARG A 29 2.32 -5.97 5.57
N PHE A 30 1.08 -5.67 5.19
CA PHE A 30 -0.13 -5.98 5.94
C PHE A 30 -0.24 -7.48 6.23
N LEU A 31 -0.13 -8.31 5.18
CA LEU A 31 -0.16 -9.77 5.33
C LEU A 31 0.98 -10.26 6.20
N GLY A 32 2.19 -9.72 6.02
CA GLY A 32 3.33 -10.06 6.87
C GLY A 32 3.01 -9.78 8.34
N LYS A 33 2.52 -8.59 8.66
CA LYS A 33 2.21 -8.22 10.06
C LYS A 33 1.04 -9.03 10.63
N LEU A 34 0.02 -9.29 9.82
CA LEU A 34 -1.14 -10.07 10.19
C LEU A 34 -0.80 -11.54 10.47
N LEU A 35 0.14 -12.10 9.71
CA LEU A 35 0.58 -13.49 9.85
C LEU A 35 1.76 -13.66 10.82
N GLY A 36 2.33 -12.56 11.33
CA GLY A 36 3.48 -12.58 12.23
C GLY A 36 4.80 -12.91 11.56
N ALA A 37 5.00 -12.39 10.34
CA ALA A 37 6.24 -12.52 9.60
C ALA A 37 7.42 -11.94 10.40
N SER A 38 8.50 -12.72 10.48
CA SER A 38 9.70 -12.35 11.22
C SER A 38 10.45 -11.20 10.52
N ALA A 39 10.66 -10.10 11.24
CA ALA A 39 11.47 -8.98 10.79
C ALA A 39 12.98 -9.30 10.71
N GLN A 40 13.42 -10.48 11.18
CA GLN A 40 14.78 -10.98 10.94
C GLN A 40 14.97 -11.45 9.49
N SER A 41 13.90 -11.73 8.75
CA SER A 41 13.99 -11.97 7.31
C SER A 41 14.33 -10.67 6.58
N ALA A 42 15.42 -10.67 5.81
CA ALA A 42 15.84 -9.51 5.03
C ALA A 42 14.74 -9.04 4.06
N PHE A 43 13.98 -9.96 3.48
CA PHE A 43 12.86 -9.62 2.60
C PHE A 43 11.73 -8.91 3.36
N VAL A 44 11.32 -9.44 4.51
CA VAL A 44 10.24 -8.84 5.33
C VAL A 44 10.68 -7.47 5.84
N SER A 45 11.92 -7.36 6.31
CA SER A 45 12.52 -6.10 6.76
C SER A 45 12.51 -5.05 5.64
N PHE A 46 12.95 -5.43 4.43
CA PHE A 46 12.91 -4.56 3.25
C PHE A 46 11.50 -4.06 2.95
N ILE A 47 10.50 -4.96 2.92
CA ILE A 47 9.10 -4.58 2.69
C ILE A 47 8.63 -3.59 3.76
N TYR A 48 8.89 -3.85 5.04
CA TYR A 48 8.45 -2.98 6.14
C TYR A 48 9.12 -1.61 6.12
N THR A 49 10.39 -1.53 5.71
CA THR A 49 11.11 -0.26 5.58
C THR A 49 10.60 0.56 4.40
N VAL A 50 10.48 -0.04 3.21
CA VAL A 50 10.04 0.69 2.00
C VAL A 50 8.57 1.12 2.08
N SER A 51 7.70 0.26 2.61
CA SER A 51 6.28 0.58 2.80
C SER A 51 6.01 1.55 3.94
N GLY A 52 6.96 1.74 4.86
CA GLY A 52 6.78 2.56 6.07
C GLY A 52 6.31 3.99 5.78
N PRO A 53 7.02 4.76 4.95
CA PRO A 53 6.61 6.11 4.57
C PRO A 53 5.27 6.18 3.83
N LEU A 54 4.90 5.15 3.08
CA LEU A 54 3.62 5.08 2.35
C LEU A 54 2.43 4.94 3.31
N VAL A 55 2.61 4.22 4.41
CA VAL A 55 1.57 4.03 5.42
C VAL A 55 1.57 5.13 6.49
N ALA A 56 2.70 5.83 6.68
CA ALA A 56 2.89 6.82 7.76
C ALA A 56 1.74 7.83 7.94
N PRO A 57 1.14 8.41 6.87
CA PRO A 57 0.03 9.36 7.02
C PRO A 57 -1.25 8.76 7.61
N PHE A 58 -1.42 7.44 7.55
CA PHE A 58 -2.63 6.74 7.98
C PHE A 58 -2.49 6.12 9.38
N GLN A 59 -1.32 6.25 10.00
CA GLN A 59 -1.06 5.72 11.33
C GLN A 59 -1.89 6.44 12.38
N GLY A 60 -2.55 5.67 13.26
CA GLY A 60 -3.35 6.21 14.36
C GLY A 60 -4.76 6.69 13.99
N ILE A 61 -5.19 6.55 12.73
CA ILE A 61 -6.59 6.85 12.32
C ILE A 61 -7.56 5.92 13.08
N PHE A 62 -7.20 4.64 13.21
CA PHE A 62 -7.95 3.65 13.97
C PHE A 62 -7.02 2.90 14.92
N GLY A 63 -7.60 2.26 15.93
CA GLY A 63 -6.86 1.33 16.80
C GLY A 63 -6.36 0.11 16.01
N ASN A 64 -5.21 -0.43 16.41
CA ASN A 64 -4.70 -1.69 15.87
C ASN A 64 -5.27 -2.87 16.66
N GLY A 65 -5.54 -3.97 15.97
CA GLY A 65 -5.98 -5.23 16.59
C GLY A 65 -4.87 -6.28 16.62
N GLY A 66 -5.06 -7.34 17.40
CA GLY A 66 -4.16 -8.50 17.43
C GLY A 66 -3.23 -8.56 18.65
N SER A 67 -2.14 -9.32 18.51
CA SER A 67 -1.14 -9.59 19.54
C SER A 67 0.24 -9.05 19.15
N LYS A 68 1.25 -9.25 20.00
CA LYS A 68 2.64 -8.89 19.68
C LYS A 68 3.24 -9.72 18.54
N ALA A 69 2.75 -10.94 18.35
CA ALA A 69 3.23 -11.81 17.26
C ALA A 69 2.55 -11.45 15.93
N ASN A 70 1.23 -11.24 15.96
CA ASN A 70 0.41 -11.02 14.78
C ASN A 70 -0.43 -9.76 15.00
N SER A 71 -0.24 -8.75 14.16
CA SER A 71 -0.90 -7.45 14.30
C SER A 71 -1.74 -7.13 13.05
N PHE A 72 -3.00 -6.76 13.30
CA PHE A 72 -3.87 -6.17 12.31
C PHE A 72 -3.70 -4.66 12.38
N GLU A 73 -2.83 -4.12 11.52
CA GLU A 73 -2.63 -2.68 11.39
C GLU A 73 -3.66 -2.09 10.43
N THR A 74 -4.61 -1.35 10.99
CA THR A 74 -5.68 -0.69 10.22
C THR A 74 -5.12 0.34 9.24
N ALA A 75 -4.01 0.99 9.58
CA ALA A 75 -3.32 1.93 8.72
C ALA A 75 -2.89 1.33 7.38
N ASP A 76 -2.39 0.09 7.37
CA ASP A 76 -1.98 -0.60 6.14
C ASP A 76 -3.19 -0.84 5.23
N LEU A 77 -4.33 -1.25 5.81
CA LEU A 77 -5.56 -1.48 5.06
C LEU A 77 -6.14 -0.18 4.47
N VAL A 78 -6.13 0.90 5.26
CA VAL A 78 -6.57 2.23 4.80
C VAL A 78 -5.68 2.71 3.65
N ALA A 79 -4.36 2.54 3.76
CA ALA A 79 -3.43 2.95 2.72
C ALA A 79 -3.71 2.25 1.38
N ILE A 80 -3.93 0.93 1.38
CA ILE A 80 -4.30 0.18 0.17
C ILE A 80 -5.58 0.74 -0.47
N ILE A 81 -6.61 1.01 0.33
CA ILE A 81 -7.87 1.54 -0.19
C ILE A 81 -7.66 2.94 -0.80
N VAL A 82 -6.92 3.81 -0.12
CA VAL A 82 -6.69 5.19 -0.57
C VAL A 82 -5.87 5.21 -1.86
N TYR A 83 -4.78 4.45 -1.94
CA TYR A 83 -3.96 4.40 -3.15
C TYR A 83 -4.72 3.77 -4.33
N ALA A 84 -5.50 2.71 -4.09
CA ALA A 84 -6.38 2.16 -5.11
C ALA A 84 -7.38 3.20 -5.62
N VAL A 85 -8.04 3.97 -4.75
CA VAL A 85 -8.96 5.04 -5.19
C VAL A 85 -8.23 6.10 -6.00
N ILE A 86 -7.02 6.50 -5.61
CA ILE A 86 -6.21 7.49 -6.35
C ILE A 86 -5.83 6.96 -7.74
N GLY A 87 -5.50 5.68 -7.89
CA GLY A 87 -5.10 5.12 -9.18
C GLY A 87 -6.23 4.92 -10.19
N TRP A 88 -7.47 4.83 -9.71
CA TRP A 88 -8.66 4.62 -10.54
C TRP A 88 -9.46 5.90 -10.79
N GLY A 89 -9.19 6.97 -10.03
CA GLY A 89 -9.85 8.28 -10.13
C GLY A 89 -9.26 9.23 -11.17
#